data_AF-A0A382AW01-F1
#
_entry.id   AF-A0A382AW01-F1
#
_cell.length_a   1.000
_cell.length_b   1.000
_cell.length_c   1.000
_cell.angle_alpha   90.00
_cell.angle_beta   90.00
_cell.angle_gamma   90.00
#
_symmetry.space_group_name_H-M   'P 1'
#
loop_
_entity.id
_entity.type
_entity.pdbx_description
1 polymer ?
#
loop_
_entity_poly.entity_id
_entity_poly.type
_entity_poly.pdbx_seq_one_letter_code
_entity_poly.pdbx_strand_id
1 'polypeptide(L)' 'VRIALDAMGTDKAPGIEVAGAVIALTDPEADFEVILVGDKHALEVELAKYSDFPSDRLTIVHAPQRVFPGEPPST' A
#
# COMPACT_ATOMS: atom_id res chain seq x y z
N VAL A 1 12.08 10.78 -2.65
CA VAL A 1 12.45 9.34 -2.52
C VAL A 1 11.24 8.47 -2.89
N ARG A 2 11.39 7.23 -3.38
CA ARG A 2 10.24 6.34 -3.70
C ARG A 2 10.28 5.08 -2.85
N ILE A 3 9.18 4.76 -2.18
CA ILE A 3 9.05 3.64 -1.25
C ILE A 3 8.02 2.64 -1.80
N ALA A 4 8.45 1.41 -2.04
CA ALA A 4 7.52 0.32 -2.31
C ALA A 4 7.02 -0.27 -0.99
N LEU A 5 5.70 -0.31 -0.82
CA LEU A 5 5.03 -0.86 0.36
C LEU A 5 4.23 -2.10 -0.05
N ASP A 6 4.57 -3.25 0.54
CA ASP A 6 3.72 -4.43 0.46
C ASP A 6 2.42 -4.16 1.21
N ALA A 7 1.32 -4.07 0.46
CA ALA A 7 0.01 -3.75 1.00
C ALA A 7 -0.81 -5.00 1.34
N MET A 8 -0.20 -6.19 1.31
CA MET A 8 -0.87 -7.48 1.51
C MET A 8 -0.29 -8.31 2.66
N GLY A 9 0.65 -7.74 3.43
CA GLY A 9 1.51 -8.47 4.36
C GLY A 9 0.91 -8.78 5.74
N THR A 10 -0.18 -8.10 6.16
CA THR A 10 -0.81 -8.34 7.46
C THR A 10 -2.12 -9.11 7.37
N ASP A 11 -2.57 -9.65 8.50
CA ASP A 11 -3.88 -10.32 8.62
C ASP A 11 -5.07 -9.40 8.30
N LYS A 12 -4.88 -8.08 8.44
CA LYS A 12 -5.91 -7.06 8.18
C LYS A 12 -5.64 -6.28 6.88
N ALA A 13 -4.74 -6.80 6.04
CA ALA A 13 -4.43 -6.18 4.77
C ALA A 13 -5.65 -6.11 3.84
N PRO A 14 -5.78 -5.06 3.02
CA PRO A 14 -4.85 -3.94 2.87
C PRO A 14 -5.11 -2.73 3.81
N GLY A 15 -6.01 -2.87 4.79
CA GLY A 15 -6.57 -1.73 5.53
C GLY A 15 -5.55 -0.90 6.30
N ILE A 16 -4.67 -1.55 7.07
CA ILE A 16 -3.72 -0.85 7.94
C ILE A 16 -2.58 -0.24 7.12
N GLU A 17 -2.16 -0.92 6.06
CA GLU A 17 -1.12 -0.51 5.14
C GLU A 17 -1.54 0.74 4.36
N VAL A 18 -2.75 0.73 3.81
CA VAL A 18 -3.34 1.89 3.12
C VAL A 18 -3.51 3.06 4.10
N ALA A 19 -4.06 2.82 5.28
CA ALA A 19 -4.24 3.86 6.30
C ALA A 19 -2.90 4.53 6.67
N GLY A 20 -1.86 3.73 6.90
CA GLY A 20 -0.53 4.22 7.24
C GLY A 20 0.10 5.01 6.10
N ALA A 21 -0.01 4.53 4.86
CA ALA A 21 0.49 5.24 3.69
C ALA A 21 -0.19 6.61 3.49
N VAL A 22 -1.52 6.66 3.66
CA VAL A 22 -2.30 7.90 3.60
C VAL A 22 -1.83 8.89 4.67
N ILE A 23 -1.79 8.45 5.94
CA ILE A 23 -1.35 9.31 7.06
C ILE A 23 0.06 9.86 6.81
N ALA A 24 0.98 9.01 6.36
CA ALA A 24 2.36 9.39 6.12
C ALA A 24 2.51 10.40 4.97
N LEU A 25 1.69 10.30 3.91
CA LEU A 25 1.72 11.23 2.79
C LEU A 25 1.00 12.56 3.09
N THR A 26 0.07 12.58 4.03
CA THR A 26 -0.62 13.80 4.48
C THR A 26 0.28 14.68 5.37
N ASP A 27 1.40 14.16 5.88
CA ASP A 27 2.42 14.98 6.56
C ASP A 27 3.01 16.01 5.57
N PRO A 28 2.95 17.33 5.89
CA PRO A 28 3.48 18.37 5.00
C PRO A 28 5.01 18.31 4.82
N GLU A 29 5.75 17.68 5.74
CA GLU A 29 7.20 17.49 5.65
C GLU A 29 7.57 16.23 4.84
N ALA A 30 6.59 15.43 4.41
CA ALA A 30 6.85 14.24 3.61
C ALA A 30 7.41 14.60 2.23
N ASP A 31 8.66 14.18 1.95
CA ASP A 31 9.34 14.30 0.65
C ASP A 31 9.57 12.92 -0.01
N PHE A 32 8.54 12.09 0.02
CA PHE A 32 8.55 10.78 -0.60
C PHE A 32 7.23 10.45 -1.29
N GLU A 33 7.31 9.46 -2.17
CA GLU A 33 6.18 8.82 -2.83
C GLU A 33 6.03 7.38 -2.33
N VAL A 34 4.79 6.90 -2.28
CA VAL A 34 4.48 5.52 -1.91
C VAL A 34 3.93 4.77 -3.12
N ILE A 35 4.45 3.57 -3.33
CA ILE A 35 3.95 2.61 -4.30
C ILE A 35 3.33 1.45 -3.52
N LEU A 36 2.00 1.37 -3.51
CA LEU A 36 1.28 0.25 -2.93
C LEU A 36 1.36 -0.95 -3.88
N VAL A 37 1.90 -2.07 -3.40
CA VAL A 37 2.02 -3.31 -4.16
C VAL A 37 1.02 -4.32 -3.62
N GLY A 38 0.10 -4.80 -4.47
CA GLY A 38 -0.92 -5.75 -4.05
C GLY A 38 -2.07 -5.94 -5.02
N ASP A 39 -3.16 -6.55 -4.54
CA ASP A 39 -4.38 -6.69 -5.33
C ASP A 39 -4.97 -5.31 -5.63
N LYS A 40 -5.04 -4.94 -6.92
CA LYS A 40 -5.40 -3.58 -7.33
C LYS A 40 -6.84 -3.25 -6.92
N HIS A 41 -7.75 -4.21 -7.03
CA HIS A 41 -9.16 -3.97 -6.72
C HIS A 41 -9.37 -3.75 -5.22
N ALA A 42 -8.75 -4.60 -4.38
CA ALA A 42 -8.79 -4.44 -2.94
C ALA A 42 -8.19 -3.10 -2.48
N LEU A 43 -7.07 -2.68 -3.09
CA LEU A 43 -6.43 -1.40 -2.79
C LEU A 43 -7.28 -0.20 -3.21
N GLU A 44 -7.89 -0.22 -4.40
CA GLU A 44 -8.79 0.85 -4.86
C GLU A 44 -10.03 0.98 -3.95
N VAL A 45 -10.62 -0.14 -3.53
CA VAL A 45 -11.76 -0.16 -2.59
C VAL A 45 -11.37 0.42 -1.23
N GLU A 46 -10.19 0.10 -0.73
CA GLU A 46 -9.71 0.63 0.55
C GLU A 46 -9.38 2.12 0.46
N LEU A 47 -8.69 2.55 -0.61
CA LEU A 47 -8.35 3.96 -0.85
C LEU A 47 -9.58 4.83 -1.02
N ALA A 48 -10.67 4.30 -1.57
CA ALA A 48 -11.94 5.04 -1.72
C ALA A 48 -12.56 5.49 -0.38
N LYS A 49 -12.09 4.95 0.76
CA LYS A 49 -12.49 5.38 2.10
C LYS A 49 -11.83 6.70 2.53
N TYR A 50 -10.81 7.14 1.81
CA TYR A 50 -10.04 8.35 2.09
C TYR A 50 -10.28 9.38 0.99
N SER A 51 -10.59 10.61 1.40
CA SER A 51 -10.88 11.71 0.46
C SER A 51 -9.77 12.75 0.36
N ASP A 52 -8.81 12.74 1.28
CA ASP A 52 -7.81 13.82 1.42
C ASP A 52 -6.41 13.23 1.59
N PHE A 53 -5.75 12.99 0.46
CA PHE A 53 -4.35 12.59 0.39
C PHE A 53 -3.73 13.03 -0.95
N PRO A 54 -2.41 13.24 -1.02
CA PRO A 54 -1.71 13.58 -2.25
C PRO A 54 -1.69 12.38 -3.22
N SER A 55 -2.74 12.27 -4.04
CA SER A 55 -2.91 11.18 -5.01
C SER A 55 -1.83 11.14 -6.10
N ASP A 56 -1.14 12.25 -6.34
CA ASP A 56 0.02 12.34 -7.24
C ASP A 56 1.26 11.62 -6.68
N ARG A 57 1.34 11.47 -5.35
CA ARG A 57 2.44 10.80 -4.64
C ARG A 57 2.13 9.38 -4.19
N LEU A 58 0.96 8.86 -4.55
CA LEU A 58 0.53 7.50 -4.23
C LEU A 58 0.16 6.75 -5.51
N THR A 59 0.86 5.65 -5.79
CA THR A 59 0.61 4.82 -6.98
C THR A 59 0.36 3.37 -6.59
N ILE A 60 -0.40 2.64 -7.41
CA ILE A 60 -0.68 1.21 -7.21
C ILE A 60 0.03 0.40 -8.29
N VAL A 61 0.78 -0.61 -7.86
CA VAL A 61 1.32 -1.66 -8.72
C VAL A 61 0.58 -2.95 -8.43
N HIS A 62 -0.11 -3.49 -9.45
CA HIS A 62 -0.88 -4.71 -9.28
C HIS A 62 0.05 -5.93 -9.12
N ALA A 63 -0.11 -6.62 -8.00
CA ALA A 63 0.45 -7.93 -7.73
C ALA A 63 -0.70 -8.90 -7.38
N PRO A 64 -1.08 -9.82 -8.29
CA PRO A 64 -2.23 -10.72 -8.09
C PRO A 64 -1.92 -11.87 -7.12
N GLN A 65 -0.65 -12.11 -6.80
CA GLN A 65 -0.19 -13.18 -5.93
C GLN A 65 0.44 -12.59 -4.66
N ARG A 66 0.28 -13.31 -3.54
CA ARG A 66 0.94 -12.99 -2.27
C ARG A 66 1.57 -14.25 -1.71
N VAL A 67 2.65 -14.08 -0.95
CA VAL A 67 3.31 -15.17 -0.23
C VAL A 67 2.56 -15.38 1.08
N PHE A 68 2.11 -16.61 1.32
CA PHE A 68 1.47 -16.97 2.58
C PHE A 68 2.50 -17.45 3.61
N PRO A 69 2.23 -17.33 4.93
CA PRO A 69 3.18 -17.74 5.98
C PRO A 69 3.69 -19.19 5.93
N GLY A 70 2.99 -20.08 5.20
CA GLY A 70 3.39 -21.48 5.02
C GLY A 70 4.29 -21.73 3.80
N GLU A 71 4.58 -20.72 2.99
CA GLU A 71 5.42 -20.86 1.80
C GLU A 71 6.88 -20.54 2.14
N PRO A 72 7.82 -21.48 1.90
CA PRO A 72 9.22 -21.24 2.19
C PRO A 72 9.82 -20.23 1.18
N PRO A 73 10.78 -19.39 1.61
CA PRO A 73 11.57 -18.60 0.68
C PRO A 73 12.38 -19.54 -0.23
N SER A 74 12.71 -19.05 -1.43
CA SER A 74 13.61 -19.77 -2.34
C SER A 74 15.01 -19.86 -1.74
N THR A 75 15.65 -21.02 -1.91
CA THR A 75 17.02 -21.34 -1.44
C THR A 75 18.10 -20.84 -2.39
#